data_AF-R9LJN9-F1
#
_entry.id   AF-R9LJN9-F1
#
_cell.length_a   1.000
_cell.length_b   1.000
_cell.length_c   1.000
_cell.angle_alpha   90.00
_cell.angle_beta   90.00
_cell.angle_gamma   90.00
#
_symmetry.space_group_name_H-M   'P 1'
#
loop_
_entity.id
_entity.type
_entity.pdbx_description
1 polymer ?
#
loop_
_entity_poly.entity_id
_entity_poly.type
_entity_poly.pdbx_seq_one_letter_code
_entity_poly.pdbx_strand_id
1 'polypeptide(L)'
;MKHFKSVSAVLAVLAALSCCAPAPKDQPEHSSAVSSMSDASEPDTSSAPEAPAGPLLAGRAPNLKPFPCEQGTGPEEVVEQLSQLTGWDLTLSRPPVPRGDGLSVSFAPESSLFAGPPNPQKDQFHVFDAQDLVYSILDSVSASLQSVCGVSEVYFTAADGGDLQFEAGGYAFVFPAGQPYEVDVPQGTASAGYIRHTIRFPAYQGGRTEANAKIYDIPPFQLSIDLPDSWTVRNPDEELYSIPTTPVEFYEGDALAGSAGYHIFKIPEGIDERTAAFYRGVYNQIMLGSRATWDIEYTPISETESSLTATCYAGYVPADEADGQPAEEEEWVRRQAILSYNTDLLVYVAIAFGETEIPEEQWQAIAKSVQIEPL
;
A
#
# COMPACT_ATOMS: atom_id res chain seq x y z
N MET A 1 -24.11 -23.17 37.37
CA MET A 1 -23.36 -22.75 38.57
C MET A 1 -22.21 -23.72 38.81
N LYS A 2 -20.98 -23.36 38.40
CA LYS A 2 -19.73 -23.97 38.90
C LYS A 2 -18.61 -22.94 38.71
N HIS A 3 -18.38 -22.24 39.82
CA HIS A 3 -17.28 -21.40 40.29
C HIS A 3 -16.13 -20.97 39.35
N PHE A 4 -16.11 -19.65 39.12
CA PHE A 4 -14.95 -18.76 39.11
C PHE A 4 -13.83 -19.16 40.08
N LYS A 5 -12.58 -19.08 39.62
CA LYS A 5 -11.43 -18.68 40.45
C LYS A 5 -10.52 -17.73 39.69
N SER A 6 -10.72 -16.45 39.99
CA SER A 6 -9.74 -15.39 39.88
C SER A 6 -8.52 -15.71 40.75
N VAL A 7 -7.31 -15.51 40.23
CA VAL A 7 -6.12 -15.28 41.05
C VAL A 7 -5.43 -14.04 40.52
N SER A 8 -5.60 -12.97 41.29
CA SER A 8 -4.84 -11.73 41.22
C SER A 8 -3.56 -11.91 42.04
N ALA A 9 -2.40 -11.46 41.55
CA ALA A 9 -1.21 -11.29 42.36
C ALA A 9 -0.43 -10.03 41.91
N VAL A 10 -0.26 -9.14 42.89
CA VAL A 10 0.36 -7.82 42.87
C VAL A 10 1.84 -7.92 43.28
N LEU A 11 2.73 -7.16 42.64
CA LEU A 11 3.95 -6.53 43.19
C LEU A 11 4.54 -5.61 42.10
N ALA A 12 4.56 -4.27 42.13
CA ALA A 12 5.29 -3.34 43.01
C ALA A 12 6.80 -3.70 43.12
N VAL A 13 7.81 -2.85 42.86
CA VAL A 13 7.91 -1.38 42.95
C VAL A 13 9.36 -0.90 42.59
N LEU A 14 9.48 0.39 42.22
CA LEU A 14 10.60 1.37 42.38
C LEU A 14 11.82 1.48 41.41
N ALA A 15 11.87 2.70 40.80
CA ALA A 15 12.96 3.71 40.80
C ALA A 15 14.25 3.48 39.97
N ALA A 16 14.90 4.49 39.37
CA ALA A 16 14.66 5.93 39.24
C ALA A 16 15.77 6.56 38.35
N LEU A 17 15.44 7.72 37.74
CA LEU A 17 16.29 8.89 37.40
C LEU A 17 17.48 8.65 36.44
N SER A 18 17.75 9.48 35.43
CA SER A 18 18.05 10.90 35.56
C SER A 18 18.34 11.54 34.19
N CYS A 19 17.74 12.71 33.93
CA CYS A 19 18.26 13.96 33.33
C CYS A 19 19.35 13.91 32.22
N CYS A 20 19.44 14.81 31.23
CA CYS A 20 18.76 16.04 30.83
C CYS A 20 19.39 16.41 29.45
N ALA A 21 18.61 17.03 28.57
CA ALA A 21 19.09 17.84 27.42
C ALA A 21 19.86 19.11 27.93
N PRO A 22 20.48 20.02 27.13
CA PRO A 22 20.07 20.45 25.78
C PRO A 22 21.19 20.90 24.80
N ALA A 23 20.74 21.34 23.61
CA ALA A 23 21.42 21.97 22.46
C ALA A 23 21.86 23.44 22.73
N PRO A 24 21.94 24.38 21.76
CA PRO A 24 22.40 24.46 20.35
C PRO A 24 23.38 25.67 20.17
N LYS A 25 23.47 26.23 18.93
CA LYS A 25 23.92 27.59 18.49
C LYS A 25 25.24 27.60 17.70
N ASP A 26 25.47 28.43 16.69
CA ASP A 26 24.70 29.45 15.98
C ASP A 26 25.44 29.69 14.63
N GLN A 27 24.68 30.17 13.64
CA GLN A 27 25.05 30.90 12.41
C GLN A 27 25.81 32.22 12.75
N PRO A 28 26.08 33.21 11.86
CA PRO A 28 26.07 33.30 10.38
C PRO A 28 27.23 34.21 9.82
N GLU A 29 27.07 34.70 8.57
CA GLU A 29 27.53 36.01 8.04
C GLU A 29 29.02 36.17 7.65
N HIS A 30 29.46 36.94 6.62
CA HIS A 30 28.87 38.00 5.81
C HIS A 30 29.75 38.31 4.58
N SER A 31 29.12 38.91 3.55
CA SER A 31 29.59 40.08 2.76
C SER A 31 30.79 40.05 1.78
N SER A 32 30.43 40.42 0.52
CA SER A 32 30.90 41.61 -0.24
C SER A 32 32.36 41.63 -0.74
N ALA A 33 32.78 42.21 -1.88
CA ALA A 33 32.22 43.17 -2.84
C ALA A 33 33.22 43.27 -4.04
N VAL A 34 32.77 43.36 -5.31
CA VAL A 34 32.72 44.58 -6.18
C VAL A 34 33.93 44.81 -7.14
N SER A 35 33.62 44.82 -8.45
CA SER A 35 33.85 45.91 -9.46
C SER A 35 34.68 45.66 -10.74
N SER A 36 34.10 46.23 -11.82
CA SER A 36 34.69 46.83 -13.05
C SER A 36 35.00 45.88 -14.22
N MET A 37 34.84 46.23 -15.50
CA MET A 37 34.05 47.17 -16.31
C MET A 37 34.45 46.88 -17.78
N SER A 38 33.50 46.95 -18.72
CA SER A 38 33.67 47.13 -20.19
C SER A 38 34.22 45.97 -21.05
N ASP A 39 33.41 45.49 -22.00
CA ASP A 39 33.57 45.79 -23.44
C ASP A 39 32.33 45.31 -24.23
N ALA A 40 31.97 46.02 -25.29
CA ALA A 40 30.82 45.74 -26.14
C ALA A 40 31.25 44.86 -27.32
N SER A 41 30.53 43.75 -27.54
CA SER A 41 30.66 42.94 -28.76
C SER A 41 29.27 42.65 -29.33
N GLU A 42 29.17 42.76 -30.65
CA GLU A 42 27.98 42.59 -31.49
C GLU A 42 27.38 41.17 -31.37
N PRO A 43 26.11 40.95 -31.78
CA PRO A 43 25.37 39.75 -31.39
C PRO A 43 25.81 38.54 -32.23
N ASP A 44 26.67 37.72 -31.64
CA ASP A 44 26.71 36.30 -31.97
C ASP A 44 25.39 35.68 -31.48
N THR A 45 24.54 35.24 -32.40
CA THR A 45 23.55 34.19 -32.13
C THR A 45 24.29 32.88 -31.86
N SER A 46 24.95 32.82 -30.70
CA SER A 46 25.35 31.60 -30.04
C SER A 46 24.17 31.23 -29.15
N SER A 47 23.42 30.20 -29.57
CA SER A 47 22.57 29.46 -28.66
C SER A 47 23.45 29.03 -27.48
N ALA A 48 23.20 29.64 -26.32
CA ALA A 48 23.76 29.19 -25.07
C ALA A 48 23.52 27.68 -24.95
N PRO A 49 24.46 26.88 -24.43
CA PRO A 49 24.16 25.50 -24.09
C PRO A 49 23.04 25.56 -23.04
N GLU A 50 21.84 25.21 -23.47
CA GLU A 50 20.71 24.96 -22.60
C GLU A 50 21.21 23.99 -21.52
N ALA A 51 21.08 24.38 -20.25
CA ALA A 51 21.38 23.45 -19.16
C ALA A 51 20.61 22.15 -19.47
N PRO A 52 21.25 20.97 -19.41
CA PRO A 52 20.55 19.75 -19.77
C PRO A 52 19.31 19.64 -18.89
N ALA A 53 18.14 19.67 -19.51
CA ALA A 53 16.88 19.38 -18.86
C ALA A 53 17.04 18.08 -18.07
N GLY A 54 16.54 18.03 -16.83
CA GLY A 54 16.57 16.79 -16.04
C GLY A 54 15.85 15.64 -16.75
N PRO A 55 16.03 14.38 -16.33
CA PRO A 55 15.33 13.26 -16.93
C PRO A 55 13.82 13.32 -16.64
N LEU A 56 13.04 12.68 -17.51
CA LEU A 56 11.69 12.24 -17.16
C LEU A 56 11.81 11.10 -16.13
N LEU A 57 10.98 11.13 -15.11
CA LEU A 57 10.92 10.10 -14.06
C LEU A 57 9.56 9.42 -14.16
N ALA A 58 9.56 8.11 -14.38
CA ALA A 58 8.33 7.35 -14.55
C ALA A 58 8.30 6.07 -13.70
N GLY A 59 7.11 5.77 -13.16
CA GLY A 59 6.83 4.65 -12.27
C GLY A 59 6.25 5.09 -10.93
N ARG A 60 6.38 4.21 -9.93
CA ARG A 60 5.92 4.44 -8.57
C ARG A 60 7.08 4.83 -7.67
N ALA A 61 6.93 5.87 -6.87
CA ALA A 61 7.94 6.21 -5.86
C ALA A 61 7.99 5.13 -4.75
N PRO A 62 9.16 4.87 -4.14
CA PRO A 62 10.45 5.53 -4.37
C PRO A 62 11.24 4.99 -5.58
N ASN A 63 10.69 4.04 -6.34
CA ASN A 63 11.38 3.28 -7.40
C ASN A 63 11.25 3.90 -8.81
N LEU A 64 11.13 5.23 -8.91
CA LEU A 64 11.03 5.95 -10.17
C LEU A 64 12.27 5.71 -11.05
N LYS A 65 12.03 5.40 -12.34
CA LYS A 65 13.11 5.15 -13.31
C LYS A 65 13.34 6.40 -14.18
N PRO A 66 14.61 6.78 -14.43
CA PRO A 66 14.92 7.91 -15.30
C PRO A 66 14.86 7.53 -16.78
N PHE A 67 14.32 8.43 -17.60
CA PHE A 67 14.22 8.32 -19.05
C PHE A 67 14.70 9.62 -19.72
N PRO A 68 15.23 9.54 -20.96
CA PRO A 68 15.59 10.73 -21.72
C PRO A 68 14.40 11.67 -21.90
N CYS A 69 14.62 12.97 -21.70
CA CYS A 69 13.70 14.02 -22.15
C CYS A 69 14.19 14.47 -23.53
N GLU A 70 13.38 14.29 -24.58
CA GLU A 70 13.84 14.49 -25.97
C GLU A 70 13.99 15.99 -26.29
N GLN A 71 13.13 16.87 -25.74
CA GLN A 71 13.27 18.35 -25.60
C GLN A 71 12.29 18.86 -24.52
N GLY A 72 12.56 19.95 -23.79
CA GLY A 72 11.65 20.44 -22.74
C GLY A 72 11.77 21.92 -22.46
N THR A 73 10.75 22.71 -22.80
CA THR A 73 10.68 24.14 -22.46
C THR A 73 9.47 24.50 -21.59
N GLY A 74 8.44 23.65 -21.56
CA GLY A 74 7.23 23.89 -20.76
C GLY A 74 6.68 22.66 -20.04
N PRO A 75 5.93 22.86 -18.93
CA PRO A 75 5.25 21.77 -18.21
C PRO A 75 4.32 20.89 -19.06
N GLU A 76 3.67 21.45 -20.07
CA GLU A 76 2.77 20.70 -20.96
C GLU A 76 3.52 19.65 -21.77
N GLU A 77 4.69 20.01 -22.29
CA GLU A 77 5.55 19.13 -23.09
C GLU A 77 6.11 17.96 -22.25
N VAL A 78 6.34 18.19 -20.95
CA VAL A 78 6.76 17.14 -20.01
C VAL A 78 5.64 16.12 -19.80
N VAL A 79 4.41 16.58 -19.58
CA VAL A 79 3.25 15.70 -19.41
C VAL A 79 2.95 14.93 -20.71
N GLU A 80 3.06 15.59 -21.86
CA GLU A 80 2.88 14.95 -23.16
C GLU A 80 3.92 13.85 -23.40
N GLN A 81 5.20 14.11 -23.13
CA GLN A 81 6.25 13.10 -23.28
C GLN A 81 6.06 11.92 -22.32
N LEU A 82 5.62 12.16 -21.08
CA LEU A 82 5.24 11.08 -20.16
C LEU A 82 4.08 10.24 -20.71
N SER A 83 3.08 10.88 -21.32
CA SER A 83 1.96 10.17 -21.95
C SER A 83 2.45 9.26 -23.08
N GLN A 84 3.34 9.77 -23.95
CA GLN A 84 3.92 8.98 -25.05
C GLN A 84 4.80 7.83 -24.54
N LEU A 85 5.62 8.10 -23.52
CA LEU A 85 6.52 7.13 -22.89
C LEU A 85 5.74 5.98 -22.26
N THR A 86 4.79 6.30 -21.37
CA THR A 86 4.04 5.33 -20.57
C THR A 86 2.91 4.65 -21.35
N GLY A 87 2.31 5.38 -22.30
CA GLY A 87 1.08 5.00 -22.97
C GLY A 87 -0.19 5.39 -22.21
N TRP A 88 -0.08 5.97 -21.00
CA TRP A 88 -1.23 6.50 -20.27
C TRP A 88 -1.78 7.75 -20.95
N ASP A 89 -3.10 7.93 -20.95
CA ASP A 89 -3.72 9.18 -21.37
C ASP A 89 -3.51 10.20 -20.24
N LEU A 90 -2.65 11.20 -20.47
CA LEU A 90 -2.38 12.27 -19.51
C LEU A 90 -2.97 13.61 -19.97
N THR A 91 -4.07 13.57 -20.73
CA THR A 91 -4.73 14.78 -21.23
C THR A 91 -5.06 15.73 -20.08
N LEU A 92 -4.66 16.99 -20.23
CA LEU A 92 -4.90 18.05 -19.26
C LEU A 92 -6.20 18.80 -19.59
N SER A 93 -6.97 19.13 -18.55
CA SER A 93 -8.20 19.95 -18.68
C SER A 93 -7.90 21.41 -19.05
N ARG A 94 -6.69 21.87 -18.74
CA ARG A 94 -6.15 23.20 -19.03
C ARG A 94 -4.63 23.20 -18.91
N PRO A 95 -3.94 24.19 -19.48
CA PRO A 95 -2.51 24.39 -19.26
C PRO A 95 -2.17 24.46 -17.75
N PRO A 96 -1.05 23.88 -17.31
CA PRO A 96 -0.60 23.99 -15.93
C PRO A 96 -0.46 25.44 -15.47
N VAL A 97 -0.90 25.73 -14.25
CA VAL A 97 -1.02 27.10 -13.71
C VAL A 97 0.11 27.36 -12.72
N PRO A 98 0.97 28.37 -12.94
CA PRO A 98 2.02 28.73 -11.98
C PRO A 98 1.47 29.14 -10.61
N ARG A 99 2.12 28.69 -9.53
CA ARG A 99 1.86 29.07 -8.14
C ARG A 99 3.17 29.38 -7.42
N GLY A 100 3.62 30.63 -7.50
CA GLY A 100 4.93 31.00 -6.94
C GLY A 100 6.05 30.27 -7.69
N ASP A 101 6.84 29.49 -6.96
CA ASP A 101 7.87 28.57 -7.46
C ASP A 101 7.35 27.15 -7.75
N GLY A 102 6.06 26.90 -7.51
CA GLY A 102 5.36 25.66 -7.82
C GLY A 102 4.40 25.74 -9.01
N LEU A 103 3.69 24.64 -9.27
CA LEU A 103 2.81 24.47 -10.43
C LEU A 103 1.54 23.68 -10.08
N SER A 104 0.38 24.12 -10.56
CA SER A 104 -0.86 23.34 -10.48
C SER A 104 -1.15 22.61 -11.79
N VAL A 105 -1.48 21.34 -11.70
CA VAL A 105 -1.82 20.45 -12.82
C VAL A 105 -3.27 19.96 -12.64
N SER A 106 -4.05 20.00 -13.72
CA SER A 106 -5.45 19.57 -13.72
C SER A 106 -5.71 18.62 -14.89
N PHE A 107 -5.94 17.34 -14.61
CA PHE A 107 -6.23 16.33 -15.63
C PHE A 107 -7.66 16.43 -16.17
N ALA A 108 -7.86 16.06 -17.43
CA ALA A 108 -9.17 15.95 -18.03
C ALA A 108 -9.88 14.66 -17.58
N PRO A 109 -11.23 14.62 -17.48
CA PRO A 109 -11.97 13.43 -17.04
C PRO A 109 -11.74 12.17 -17.87
N GLU A 110 -11.31 12.30 -19.12
CA GLU A 110 -10.96 11.21 -20.02
C GLU A 110 -9.55 10.61 -19.77
N SER A 111 -8.70 11.30 -19.02
CA SER A 111 -7.35 10.83 -18.73
C SER A 111 -7.35 9.50 -17.96
N SER A 112 -6.25 8.76 -18.06
CA SER A 112 -6.04 7.50 -17.36
C SER A 112 -6.17 7.62 -15.85
N LEU A 113 -5.98 8.82 -15.29
CA LEU A 113 -6.21 9.07 -13.86
C LEU A 113 -7.63 8.69 -13.42
N PHE A 114 -8.63 8.91 -14.29
CA PHE A 114 -10.03 8.61 -14.03
C PHE A 114 -10.54 7.40 -14.81
N ALA A 115 -10.10 7.24 -16.07
CA ALA A 115 -10.60 6.21 -16.97
C ALA A 115 -9.90 4.85 -16.81
N GLY A 116 -8.79 4.79 -16.08
CA GLY A 116 -7.96 3.59 -15.95
C GLY A 116 -6.84 3.51 -17.00
N PRO A 117 -6.01 2.45 -16.94
CA PRO A 117 -4.87 2.31 -17.83
C PRO A 117 -5.32 1.90 -19.23
N PRO A 118 -4.50 2.15 -20.28
CA PRO A 118 -4.79 1.66 -21.62
C PRO A 118 -4.85 0.13 -21.66
N ASN A 119 -5.62 -0.43 -22.60
CA ASN A 119 -5.64 -1.87 -22.85
C ASN A 119 -5.33 -2.16 -24.33
N PRO A 120 -4.21 -2.86 -24.65
CA PRO A 120 -3.21 -3.41 -23.72
C PRO A 120 -2.28 -2.34 -23.11
N GLN A 121 -1.76 -2.63 -21.91
CA GLN A 121 -0.70 -1.83 -21.28
C GLN A 121 0.67 -2.13 -21.89
N LYS A 122 1.62 -1.19 -21.81
CA LYS A 122 3.03 -1.46 -22.10
C LYS A 122 3.63 -2.21 -20.92
N ASP A 123 4.34 -3.31 -21.17
CA ASP A 123 4.93 -4.16 -20.13
C ASP A 123 5.79 -3.38 -19.11
N GLN A 124 6.54 -2.37 -19.56
CA GLN A 124 7.41 -1.55 -18.69
C GLN A 124 6.65 -0.63 -17.72
N PHE A 125 5.41 -0.28 -18.04
CA PHE A 125 4.57 0.65 -17.28
C PHE A 125 3.25 0.00 -16.88
N HIS A 126 3.30 -1.33 -16.71
CA HIS A 126 2.16 -2.09 -16.24
C HIS A 126 1.81 -1.65 -14.83
N VAL A 127 0.56 -1.24 -14.65
CA VAL A 127 -0.02 -0.96 -13.33
C VAL A 127 -1.05 -2.02 -13.00
N PHE A 128 -1.10 -2.37 -11.73
CA PHE A 128 -1.84 -3.54 -11.28
C PHE A 128 -3.28 -3.24 -10.85
N ASP A 129 -3.51 -2.07 -10.25
CA ASP A 129 -4.85 -1.61 -9.86
C ASP A 129 -5.00 -0.09 -9.98
N ALA A 130 -6.16 0.43 -9.60
CA ALA A 130 -6.46 1.86 -9.69
C ALA A 130 -5.60 2.71 -8.73
N GLN A 131 -5.24 2.19 -7.55
CA GLN A 131 -4.38 2.89 -6.61
C GLN A 131 -2.95 2.95 -7.16
N ASP A 132 -2.45 1.85 -7.69
CA ASP A 132 -1.15 1.81 -8.34
C ASP A 132 -1.08 2.77 -9.52
N LEU A 133 -2.10 2.77 -10.38
CA LEU A 133 -2.20 3.71 -11.50
C LEU A 133 -2.18 5.17 -11.07
N VAL A 134 -3.08 5.55 -10.15
CA VAL A 134 -3.26 6.95 -9.76
C VAL A 134 -1.95 7.52 -9.27
N TYR A 135 -1.34 6.91 -8.27
CA TYR A 135 -0.10 7.43 -7.72
C TYR A 135 1.10 7.23 -8.66
N SER A 136 1.13 6.18 -9.49
CA SER A 136 2.17 6.07 -10.53
C SER A 136 2.10 7.25 -11.51
N ILE A 137 0.90 7.71 -11.89
CA ILE A 137 0.72 8.93 -12.69
C ILE A 137 1.20 10.15 -11.91
N LEU A 138 0.73 10.35 -10.67
CA LEU A 138 1.02 11.55 -9.89
C LEU A 138 2.52 11.65 -9.53
N ASP A 139 3.13 10.55 -9.11
CA ASP A 139 4.58 10.45 -8.83
C ASP A 139 5.38 10.76 -10.09
N SER A 140 5.03 10.14 -11.22
CA SER A 140 5.74 10.36 -12.48
C SER A 140 5.66 11.81 -12.93
N VAL A 141 4.47 12.41 -12.90
CA VAL A 141 4.25 13.79 -13.33
C VAL A 141 4.92 14.77 -12.38
N SER A 142 4.76 14.60 -11.06
CA SER A 142 5.37 15.47 -10.07
C SER A 142 6.90 15.44 -10.18
N ALA A 143 7.49 14.25 -10.16
CA ALA A 143 8.93 14.09 -10.19
C ALA A 143 9.54 14.56 -11.52
N SER A 144 8.87 14.32 -12.64
CA SER A 144 9.32 14.81 -13.95
C SER A 144 9.26 16.33 -14.04
N LEU A 145 8.20 16.97 -13.55
CA LEU A 145 8.09 18.43 -13.55
C LEU A 145 9.17 19.07 -12.65
N GLN A 146 9.43 18.51 -11.48
CA GLN A 146 10.50 18.98 -10.59
C GLN A 146 11.88 18.80 -11.24
N SER A 147 12.12 17.64 -11.85
CA SER A 147 13.39 17.29 -12.52
C SER A 147 13.66 18.15 -13.76
N VAL A 148 12.66 18.30 -14.65
CA VAL A 148 12.80 18.97 -15.95
C VAL A 148 12.60 20.48 -15.83
N CYS A 149 11.53 20.92 -15.16
CA CYS A 149 11.15 22.33 -15.10
C CYS A 149 11.71 23.07 -13.88
N GLY A 150 12.30 22.35 -12.91
CA GLY A 150 12.89 22.96 -11.72
C GLY A 150 11.86 23.61 -10.77
N VAL A 151 10.59 23.20 -10.84
CA VAL A 151 9.56 23.65 -9.90
C VAL A 151 9.80 23.02 -8.54
N SER A 152 9.54 23.75 -7.45
CA SER A 152 9.73 23.22 -6.09
C SER A 152 8.56 22.32 -5.68
N GLU A 153 7.35 22.70 -6.04
CA GLU A 153 6.11 22.07 -5.60
C GLU A 153 5.15 21.83 -6.77
N VAL A 154 4.45 20.70 -6.73
CA VAL A 154 3.41 20.35 -7.72
C VAL A 154 2.10 20.14 -6.98
N TYR A 155 1.02 20.73 -7.49
CA TYR A 155 -0.32 20.66 -6.91
C TYR A 155 -1.25 19.99 -7.91
N PHE A 156 -1.98 18.96 -7.49
CA PHE A 156 -3.01 18.33 -8.34
C PHE A 156 -4.39 18.86 -7.96
N THR A 157 -5.10 19.45 -8.92
CA THR A 157 -6.40 20.12 -8.67
C THR A 157 -7.46 19.66 -9.65
N ALA A 158 -8.73 19.81 -9.28
CA ALA A 158 -9.83 19.71 -10.23
C ALA A 158 -9.74 20.80 -11.33
N ALA A 159 -10.53 20.65 -12.39
CA ALA A 159 -10.56 21.56 -13.54
C ALA A 159 -10.96 23.00 -13.17
N ASP A 160 -11.74 23.19 -12.10
CA ASP A 160 -12.11 24.49 -11.56
C ASP A 160 -11.04 25.11 -10.64
N GLY A 161 -10.01 24.34 -10.25
CA GLY A 161 -8.94 24.73 -9.34
C GLY A 161 -9.19 24.42 -7.87
N GLY A 162 -10.33 23.78 -7.57
CA GLY A 162 -10.63 23.21 -6.26
C GLY A 162 -9.96 21.85 -6.04
N ASP A 163 -10.29 21.22 -4.92
CA ASP A 163 -9.74 19.92 -4.52
C ASP A 163 -10.01 18.87 -5.60
N LEU A 164 -8.99 18.08 -5.91
CA LEU A 164 -9.15 16.94 -6.80
C LEU A 164 -9.72 15.78 -5.99
N GLN A 165 -10.96 15.39 -6.31
CA GLN A 165 -11.67 14.32 -5.63
C GLN A 165 -12.32 13.38 -6.65
N PHE A 166 -12.07 12.08 -6.52
CA PHE A 166 -12.66 11.07 -7.39
C PHE A 166 -12.57 9.67 -6.77
N GLU A 167 -13.39 8.76 -7.28
CA GLU A 167 -13.34 7.34 -6.92
C GLU A 167 -12.86 6.53 -8.11
N ALA A 168 -11.90 5.63 -7.89
CA ALA A 168 -11.42 4.71 -8.91
C ALA A 168 -11.05 3.36 -8.29
N GLY A 169 -11.49 2.26 -8.89
CA GLY A 169 -11.19 0.91 -8.42
C GLY A 169 -11.63 0.60 -6.99
N GLY A 170 -12.61 1.33 -6.44
CA GLY A 170 -13.06 1.18 -5.04
C GLY A 170 -12.25 1.98 -4.02
N TYR A 171 -11.34 2.85 -4.46
CA TYR A 171 -10.63 3.80 -3.62
C TYR A 171 -11.20 5.20 -3.79
N ALA A 172 -11.29 5.96 -2.70
CA ALA A 172 -11.58 7.39 -2.73
C ALA A 172 -10.25 8.17 -2.66
N PHE A 173 -10.03 9.04 -3.63
CA PHE A 173 -8.84 9.89 -3.71
C PHE A 173 -9.22 11.34 -3.43
N VAL A 174 -8.45 12.00 -2.57
CA VAL A 174 -8.63 13.41 -2.22
C VAL A 174 -7.26 14.09 -2.18
N PHE A 175 -7.05 15.06 -3.07
CA PHE A 175 -5.87 15.91 -3.09
C PHE A 175 -6.29 17.36 -2.86
N PRO A 176 -5.99 17.94 -1.68
CA PRO A 176 -6.36 19.32 -1.37
C PRO A 176 -5.65 20.32 -2.29
N ALA A 177 -6.39 21.22 -2.93
CA ALA A 177 -5.81 22.19 -3.87
C ALA A 177 -4.88 23.22 -3.20
N GLY A 178 -4.91 23.30 -1.86
CA GLY A 178 -4.04 24.16 -1.06
C GLY A 178 -2.76 23.48 -0.57
N GLN A 179 -2.54 22.19 -0.85
CA GLN A 179 -1.39 21.44 -0.38
C GLN A 179 -0.57 20.90 -1.56
N PRO A 180 0.76 21.01 -1.54
CA PRO A 180 1.60 20.39 -2.55
C PRO A 180 1.48 18.87 -2.45
N TYR A 181 1.68 18.19 -3.57
CA TYR A 181 1.77 16.76 -3.64
C TYR A 181 3.06 16.29 -2.95
N GLU A 182 2.90 15.49 -1.91
CA GLU A 182 4.00 14.85 -1.21
C GLU A 182 4.12 13.41 -1.68
N VAL A 183 5.30 13.08 -2.23
CA VAL A 183 5.69 11.70 -2.48
C VAL A 183 5.81 11.03 -1.12
N ASP A 184 5.18 9.87 -0.95
CA ASP A 184 5.19 9.07 0.28
C ASP A 184 4.16 9.46 1.36
N VAL A 185 2.95 9.84 0.94
CA VAL A 185 1.80 9.68 1.81
C VAL A 185 0.97 8.48 1.35
N PRO A 186 0.92 7.37 2.11
CA PRO A 186 -0.17 6.42 2.01
C PRO A 186 -1.46 7.08 2.50
N GLN A 187 -1.93 8.13 1.81
CA GLN A 187 -3.26 8.70 1.99
C GLN A 187 -4.24 7.97 1.07
N GLY A 188 -4.30 6.65 1.20
CA GLY A 188 -5.61 6.11 1.46
C GLY A 188 -5.99 6.63 2.85
N THR A 189 -6.54 7.84 2.95
CA THR A 189 -7.37 8.11 4.14
C THR A 189 -8.39 7.00 4.10
N ALA A 190 -8.43 6.22 5.19
CA ALA A 190 -9.47 5.21 5.37
C ALA A 190 -10.78 5.86 4.92
N SER A 191 -11.49 5.23 3.98
CA SER A 191 -12.73 5.79 3.45
C SER A 191 -13.66 6.12 4.62
N ALA A 192 -14.58 7.08 4.46
CA ALA A 192 -15.45 7.49 5.56
C ALA A 192 -16.09 6.26 6.23
N GLY A 193 -15.81 6.05 7.53
CA GLY A 193 -16.26 4.87 8.29
C GLY A 193 -15.21 3.77 8.51
N TYR A 194 -13.95 3.98 8.13
CA TYR A 194 -12.85 3.05 8.39
C TYR A 194 -11.71 3.69 9.20
N ILE A 195 -10.94 2.86 9.90
CA ILE A 195 -9.70 3.21 10.61
C ILE A 195 -8.59 2.29 10.10
N ARG A 196 -7.44 2.88 9.76
CA ARG A 196 -6.23 2.11 9.45
C ARG A 196 -5.65 1.51 10.73
N HIS A 197 -5.55 0.20 10.76
CA HIS A 197 -4.84 -0.56 11.77
C HIS A 197 -3.51 -1.05 11.24
N THR A 198 -2.55 -1.07 12.15
CA THR A 198 -1.20 -1.55 11.88
C THR A 198 -0.87 -2.66 12.86
N ILE A 199 -0.57 -3.85 12.34
CA ILE A 199 -0.33 -5.06 13.12
C ILE A 199 1.08 -5.55 12.82
N ARG A 200 1.89 -5.66 13.87
CA ARG A 200 3.24 -6.22 13.78
C ARG A 200 3.17 -7.75 13.89
N PHE A 201 3.79 -8.46 12.96
CA PHE A 201 3.97 -9.91 13.02
C PHE A 201 5.45 -10.31 13.18
N PRO A 202 5.75 -11.39 13.91
CA PRO A 202 4.85 -12.14 14.79
C PRO A 202 4.31 -11.23 15.92
N ALA A 203 3.00 -11.33 16.19
CA ALA A 203 2.31 -10.44 17.14
C ALA A 203 2.66 -10.75 18.60
N TYR A 204 2.98 -12.01 18.85
CA TYR A 204 3.42 -12.54 20.13
C TYR A 204 4.27 -13.79 19.91
N GLN A 205 4.70 -14.43 20.99
CA GLN A 205 5.57 -15.60 20.96
C GLN A 205 4.95 -16.83 21.66
N GLY A 206 3.74 -16.71 22.22
CA GLY A 206 2.96 -17.87 22.64
C GLY A 206 2.72 -18.84 21.48
N GLY A 207 2.73 -20.14 21.78
CA GLY A 207 2.68 -21.21 20.77
C GLY A 207 4.03 -21.58 20.12
N ARG A 208 5.11 -20.81 20.36
CA ARG A 208 6.46 -21.15 19.88
C ARG A 208 7.03 -22.38 20.60
N THR A 209 7.66 -23.24 19.82
CA THR A 209 8.42 -24.44 20.23
C THR A 209 9.72 -24.52 19.41
N GLU A 210 10.64 -25.41 19.76
CA GLU A 210 11.83 -25.65 18.92
C GLU A 210 11.49 -26.12 17.51
N ALA A 211 10.39 -26.87 17.34
CA ALA A 211 9.99 -27.44 16.05
C ALA A 211 9.45 -26.39 15.06
N ASN A 212 8.80 -25.34 15.56
CA ASN A 212 8.20 -24.28 14.74
C ASN A 212 8.93 -22.93 14.86
N ALA A 213 10.09 -22.89 15.54
CA ALA A 213 10.89 -21.69 15.77
C ALA A 213 11.15 -20.88 14.49
N LYS A 214 11.39 -21.55 13.34
CA LYS A 214 11.59 -20.90 12.03
C LYS A 214 10.44 -20.01 11.56
N ILE A 215 9.22 -20.23 12.07
CA ILE A 215 8.03 -19.42 11.73
C ILE A 215 8.03 -18.15 12.59
N TYR A 216 8.44 -18.26 13.85
CA TYR A 216 8.45 -17.17 14.84
C TYR A 216 9.73 -16.31 14.79
N ASP A 217 10.86 -16.91 14.42
CA ASP A 217 12.20 -16.29 14.43
C ASP A 217 12.53 -15.67 13.07
N ILE A 218 11.58 -14.94 12.49
CA ILE A 218 11.76 -14.19 11.25
C ILE A 218 12.01 -12.70 11.55
N PRO A 219 12.62 -11.94 10.62
CA PRO A 219 12.54 -10.49 10.67
C PRO A 219 11.06 -10.07 10.80
N PRO A 220 10.73 -9.20 11.76
CA PRO A 220 9.35 -8.78 11.95
C PRO A 220 8.90 -7.94 10.77
N PHE A 221 7.61 -7.99 10.48
CA PHE A 221 6.99 -7.24 9.39
C PHE A 221 5.67 -6.64 9.87
N GLN A 222 5.11 -5.77 9.05
CA GLN A 222 3.89 -5.03 9.32
C GLN A 222 2.78 -5.43 8.36
N LEU A 223 1.58 -5.63 8.89
CA LEU A 223 0.33 -5.61 8.16
C LEU A 223 -0.34 -4.25 8.39
N SER A 224 -0.66 -3.53 7.31
CA SER A 224 -1.58 -2.40 7.33
C SER A 224 -2.92 -2.84 6.75
N ILE A 225 -4.03 -2.50 7.41
CA ILE A 225 -5.38 -2.87 7.00
C ILE A 225 -6.39 -1.83 7.49
N ASP A 226 -7.33 -1.45 6.63
CA ASP A 226 -8.42 -0.56 6.98
C ASP A 226 -9.63 -1.41 7.41
N LEU A 227 -10.06 -1.24 8.66
CA LEU A 227 -11.22 -1.92 9.24
C LEU A 227 -12.31 -0.89 9.55
N PRO A 228 -13.60 -1.28 9.64
CA PRO A 228 -14.65 -0.36 10.06
C PRO A 228 -14.30 0.36 11.37
N ASP A 229 -14.64 1.63 11.50
CA ASP A 229 -14.27 2.47 12.65
C ASP A 229 -14.86 2.00 13.99
N SER A 230 -15.92 1.20 13.93
CA SER A 230 -16.54 0.50 15.06
C SER A 230 -15.77 -0.73 15.52
N TRP A 231 -14.79 -1.19 14.74
CA TRP A 231 -14.02 -2.40 15.02
C TRP A 231 -12.77 -2.07 15.83
N THR A 232 -12.37 -3.03 16.66
CA THR A 232 -11.16 -2.95 17.48
C THR A 232 -10.26 -4.15 17.23
N VAL A 233 -8.95 -3.95 17.38
CA VAL A 233 -7.92 -4.97 17.16
C VAL A 233 -7.25 -5.30 18.49
N ARG A 234 -7.20 -6.58 18.85
CA ARG A 234 -6.55 -7.06 20.08
C ARG A 234 -5.96 -8.45 19.93
N ASN A 235 -4.98 -8.77 20.77
CA ASN A 235 -4.49 -10.14 20.88
C ASN A 235 -5.55 -11.04 21.53
N PRO A 236 -5.57 -12.35 21.20
CA PRO A 236 -6.43 -13.32 21.86
C PRO A 236 -6.08 -13.45 23.34
N ASP A 237 -7.06 -13.87 24.14
CA ASP A 237 -6.86 -14.12 25.57
C ASP A 237 -5.87 -15.28 25.83
N GLU A 238 -5.80 -16.24 24.90
CA GLU A 238 -4.85 -17.36 24.94
C GLU A 238 -3.96 -17.37 23.68
N GLU A 239 -2.66 -17.21 23.89
CA GLU A 239 -1.65 -17.25 22.83
C GLU A 239 -1.20 -18.69 22.52
N LEU A 240 -2.08 -19.46 21.87
CA LEU A 240 -1.82 -20.83 21.46
C LEU A 240 -1.24 -20.91 20.04
N TYR A 241 -0.60 -22.04 19.73
CA TYR A 241 -0.21 -22.33 18.35
C TYR A 241 -1.46 -22.56 17.49
N SER A 242 -1.55 -21.80 16.39
CA SER A 242 -2.60 -21.90 15.39
C SER A 242 -2.02 -21.74 13.99
N ILE A 243 -2.82 -22.10 12.99
CA ILE A 243 -2.58 -21.74 11.59
C ILE A 243 -3.85 -21.02 11.12
N PRO A 244 -3.77 -19.75 10.68
CA PRO A 244 -2.57 -18.90 10.60
C PRO A 244 -1.92 -18.60 11.98
N THR A 245 -0.63 -18.27 11.97
CA THR A 245 0.25 -18.14 13.16
C THR A 245 0.09 -16.77 13.82
N THR A 246 0.17 -16.75 15.16
CA THR A 246 -0.05 -15.58 16.04
C THR A 246 -1.24 -14.70 15.64
N PRO A 247 -2.46 -15.25 15.52
CA PRO A 247 -3.61 -14.47 15.10
C PRO A 247 -3.86 -13.30 16.05
N VAL A 248 -4.19 -12.16 15.46
CA VAL A 248 -4.71 -10.97 16.12
C VAL A 248 -6.20 -10.87 15.74
N GLU A 249 -7.04 -10.61 16.73
CA GLU A 249 -8.49 -10.68 16.60
C GLU A 249 -9.11 -9.29 16.37
N PHE A 250 -10.19 -9.28 15.60
CA PHE A 250 -11.01 -8.11 15.30
C PHE A 250 -12.35 -8.22 16.00
N TYR A 251 -12.83 -7.15 16.62
CA TYR A 251 -14.09 -7.14 17.36
C TYR A 251 -14.98 -5.97 16.99
N GLU A 252 -16.26 -6.26 16.76
CA GLU A 252 -17.34 -5.26 16.70
C GLU A 252 -18.05 -5.23 18.05
N GLY A 253 -17.72 -4.23 18.87
CA GLY A 253 -18.12 -4.23 20.29
C GLY A 253 -17.52 -5.46 21.01
N ASP A 254 -18.38 -6.35 21.50
CA ASP A 254 -17.97 -7.60 22.16
C ASP A 254 -18.00 -8.82 21.22
N ALA A 255 -18.49 -8.67 19.98
CA ALA A 255 -18.60 -9.77 19.03
C ALA A 255 -17.29 -9.95 18.24
N LEU A 256 -16.79 -11.18 18.16
CA LEU A 256 -15.63 -11.51 17.32
C LEU A 256 -16.00 -11.35 15.84
N ALA A 257 -15.42 -10.35 15.19
CA ALA A 257 -15.67 -10.00 13.81
C ALA A 257 -14.71 -10.69 12.83
N GLY A 258 -13.54 -11.12 13.31
CA GLY A 258 -12.58 -11.87 12.51
C GLY A 258 -11.22 -11.98 13.18
N SER A 259 -10.24 -12.49 12.44
CA SER A 259 -8.84 -12.50 12.87
C SER A 259 -7.90 -12.48 11.68
N ALA A 260 -6.69 -11.97 11.89
CA ALA A 260 -5.58 -12.02 10.95
C ALA A 260 -4.37 -12.68 11.59
N GLY A 261 -3.81 -13.68 10.92
CA GLY A 261 -2.52 -14.26 11.31
C GLY A 261 -1.65 -14.48 10.08
N TYR A 262 -0.42 -14.92 10.31
CA TYR A 262 0.56 -15.06 9.23
C TYR A 262 1.12 -16.48 9.13
N HIS A 263 1.80 -16.76 8.03
CA HIS A 263 2.72 -17.88 7.96
C HIS A 263 3.85 -17.57 6.98
N ILE A 264 4.93 -18.34 7.05
CA ILE A 264 6.02 -18.30 6.07
C ILE A 264 5.76 -19.27 4.91
N PHE A 265 6.33 -18.99 3.75
CA PHE A 265 6.31 -19.91 2.61
C PHE A 265 7.67 -19.94 1.89
N LYS A 266 7.76 -20.77 0.86
CA LYS A 266 8.86 -20.75 -0.11
C LYS A 266 8.27 -20.57 -1.49
N ILE A 267 8.95 -19.80 -2.35
CA ILE A 267 8.52 -19.61 -3.74
C ILE A 267 8.37 -20.98 -4.41
N PRO A 268 7.17 -21.32 -4.91
CA PRO A 268 6.96 -22.57 -5.65
C PRO A 268 7.83 -22.63 -6.91
N GLU A 269 8.78 -23.56 -6.95
CA GLU A 269 9.73 -23.67 -8.07
C GLU A 269 9.07 -24.25 -9.33
N GLY A 270 9.32 -23.63 -10.48
CA GLY A 270 8.86 -24.13 -11.77
C GLY A 270 7.35 -24.03 -12.00
N ILE A 271 6.65 -23.23 -11.20
CA ILE A 271 5.22 -22.95 -11.34
C ILE A 271 5.06 -21.49 -11.78
N ASP A 272 4.22 -21.27 -12.79
CA ASP A 272 3.85 -19.93 -13.25
C ASP A 272 3.00 -19.23 -12.17
N GLU A 273 3.44 -18.04 -11.76
CA GLU A 273 2.86 -17.20 -10.70
C GLU A 273 1.38 -16.88 -10.92
N ARG A 274 0.92 -16.91 -12.18
CA ARG A 274 -0.45 -16.60 -12.58
C ARG A 274 -1.40 -17.80 -12.49
N THR A 275 -0.91 -18.95 -12.05
CA THR A 275 -1.71 -20.19 -12.02
C THR A 275 -2.22 -20.50 -10.63
N ALA A 276 -3.33 -21.24 -10.57
CA ALA A 276 -3.84 -21.73 -9.30
C ALA A 276 -2.85 -22.62 -8.54
N ALA A 277 -1.98 -23.32 -9.27
CA ALA A 277 -0.92 -24.11 -8.67
C ALA A 277 0.07 -23.25 -7.86
N PHE A 278 0.30 -22.01 -8.25
CA PHE A 278 1.23 -21.12 -7.56
C PHE A 278 0.67 -20.68 -6.22
N TYR A 279 -0.52 -20.05 -6.19
CA TYR A 279 -1.09 -19.60 -4.92
C TYR A 279 -1.35 -20.78 -3.98
N ARG A 280 -1.74 -21.96 -4.49
CA ARG A 280 -1.86 -23.18 -3.67
C ARG A 280 -0.53 -23.61 -3.06
N GLY A 281 0.58 -23.37 -3.74
CA GLY A 281 1.93 -23.59 -3.23
C GLY A 281 2.33 -22.59 -2.14
N VAL A 282 1.98 -21.30 -2.31
CA VAL A 282 2.19 -20.24 -1.32
C VAL A 282 1.42 -20.53 -0.03
N TYR A 283 0.12 -20.81 -0.16
CA TYR A 283 -0.81 -21.02 0.96
C TYR A 283 -0.94 -22.50 1.37
N ASN A 284 0.07 -23.33 1.13
CA ASN A 284 -0.05 -24.79 1.23
C ASN A 284 -0.50 -25.33 2.60
N GLN A 285 -0.29 -24.57 3.69
CA GLN A 285 -0.71 -24.96 5.04
C GLN A 285 -2.23 -24.91 5.24
N ILE A 286 -2.94 -24.10 4.44
CA ILE A 286 -4.38 -23.85 4.58
C ILE A 286 -5.21 -24.22 3.34
N MET A 287 -4.56 -24.54 2.22
CA MET A 287 -5.23 -24.91 0.96
C MET A 287 -5.56 -26.40 0.84
N LEU A 288 -4.94 -27.26 1.65
CA LEU A 288 -4.97 -28.72 1.45
C LEU A 288 -5.55 -29.48 2.66
N GLY A 289 -6.29 -28.81 3.54
CA GLY A 289 -6.84 -29.45 4.73
C GLY A 289 -8.09 -30.29 4.41
N SER A 290 -8.19 -31.47 5.04
CA SER A 290 -9.38 -32.33 4.94
C SER A 290 -10.57 -31.81 5.75
N ARG A 291 -10.37 -30.79 6.60
CA ARG A 291 -11.35 -30.23 7.54
C ARG A 291 -11.39 -28.69 7.61
N ALA A 292 -10.44 -28.05 6.92
CA ALA A 292 -10.37 -26.60 6.70
C ALA A 292 -9.77 -26.38 5.31
N THR A 293 -10.40 -25.56 4.47
CA THR A 293 -9.84 -25.17 3.16
C THR A 293 -10.06 -23.70 2.90
N TRP A 294 -9.11 -23.05 2.23
CA TRP A 294 -9.20 -21.65 1.80
C TRP A 294 -9.18 -21.52 0.27
N ASP A 295 -9.30 -22.65 -0.43
CA ASP A 295 -9.27 -22.77 -1.90
C ASP A 295 -10.68 -22.64 -2.51
N ILE A 296 -11.49 -21.71 -2.01
CA ILE A 296 -12.88 -21.50 -2.44
C ILE A 296 -12.99 -20.08 -3.02
N GLU A 297 -13.32 -19.98 -4.30
CA GLU A 297 -13.60 -18.71 -5.00
C GLU A 297 -12.47 -17.66 -4.87
N TYR A 298 -11.22 -18.12 -4.94
CA TYR A 298 -10.04 -17.25 -4.90
C TYR A 298 -10.05 -16.24 -6.06
N THR A 299 -10.17 -14.96 -5.71
CA THR A 299 -10.31 -13.85 -6.66
C THR A 299 -9.26 -12.78 -6.34
N PRO A 300 -8.23 -12.58 -7.19
CA PRO A 300 -7.27 -11.50 -7.02
C PRO A 300 -7.96 -10.13 -7.02
N ILE A 301 -7.56 -9.26 -6.09
CA ILE A 301 -8.14 -7.94 -5.87
C ILE A 301 -7.10 -6.82 -6.04
N SER A 302 -5.88 -7.04 -5.56
CA SER A 302 -4.76 -6.11 -5.71
C SER A 302 -3.48 -6.92 -5.89
N GLU A 303 -2.57 -6.41 -6.71
CA GLU A 303 -1.30 -7.06 -7.04
C GLU A 303 -0.20 -5.98 -7.12
N THR A 304 1.02 -6.35 -6.81
CA THR A 304 2.23 -5.56 -7.02
C THR A 304 3.31 -6.49 -7.58
N GLU A 305 4.51 -5.97 -7.85
CA GLU A 305 5.63 -6.82 -8.31
C GLU A 305 5.96 -7.95 -7.32
N SER A 306 5.75 -7.73 -6.02
CA SER A 306 6.09 -8.72 -4.98
C SER A 306 4.94 -9.11 -4.07
N SER A 307 3.71 -8.69 -4.33
CA SER A 307 2.56 -9.03 -3.49
C SER A 307 1.30 -9.28 -4.29
N LEU A 308 0.42 -10.13 -3.77
CA LEU A 308 -0.92 -10.30 -4.30
C LEU A 308 -1.89 -10.53 -3.16
N THR A 309 -2.98 -9.77 -3.17
CA THR A 309 -4.11 -9.89 -2.26
C THR A 309 -5.34 -10.37 -3.02
N ALA A 310 -6.03 -11.36 -2.46
CA ALA A 310 -7.23 -11.95 -3.02
C ALA A 310 -8.31 -12.09 -1.94
N THR A 311 -9.56 -11.96 -2.36
CA THR A 311 -10.71 -12.43 -1.60
C THR A 311 -10.91 -13.93 -1.87
N CYS A 312 -11.35 -14.67 -0.85
CA CYS A 312 -11.75 -16.06 -0.98
C CYS A 312 -12.69 -16.46 0.15
N TYR A 313 -13.18 -17.70 0.17
CA TYR A 313 -13.86 -18.24 1.34
C TYR A 313 -12.98 -19.26 2.06
N ALA A 314 -12.99 -19.17 3.38
CA ALA A 314 -12.52 -20.22 4.26
C ALA A 314 -13.69 -21.16 4.58
N GLY A 315 -13.58 -22.41 4.17
CA GLY A 315 -14.49 -23.49 4.55
C GLY A 315 -14.01 -24.19 5.81
N TYR A 316 -14.93 -24.46 6.74
CA TYR A 316 -14.69 -25.31 7.91
C TYR A 316 -15.76 -26.39 8.06
N VAL A 317 -15.34 -27.57 8.55
CA VAL A 317 -16.25 -28.63 8.98
C VAL A 317 -16.49 -28.50 10.48
N PRO A 318 -17.74 -28.29 10.94
CA PRO A 318 -18.06 -28.21 12.36
C PRO A 318 -17.50 -29.41 13.16
N ALA A 319 -17.06 -29.14 14.39
CA ALA A 319 -16.39 -30.14 15.22
C ALA A 319 -17.33 -31.28 15.69
N ASP A 320 -18.62 -31.00 15.78
CA ASP A 320 -19.69 -31.94 16.14
C ASP A 320 -20.13 -32.82 14.96
N GLU A 321 -19.87 -32.38 13.73
CA GLU A 321 -20.14 -33.13 12.48
C GLU A 321 -18.88 -33.88 11.99
N ALA A 322 -17.81 -33.86 12.77
CA ALA A 322 -16.53 -34.49 12.48
C ALA A 322 -16.55 -36.02 12.65
N ASP A 323 -16.87 -36.77 11.61
CA ASP A 323 -16.84 -38.25 11.66
C ASP A 323 -15.47 -38.88 11.32
N GLY A 324 -14.48 -38.05 10.95
CA GLY A 324 -13.13 -38.46 10.58
C GLY A 324 -12.95 -38.78 9.10
N GLN A 325 -14.01 -38.67 8.28
CA GLN A 325 -13.90 -38.69 6.83
C GLN A 325 -13.58 -37.28 6.28
N PRO A 326 -13.03 -37.18 5.06
CA PRO A 326 -12.98 -35.92 4.33
C PRO A 326 -14.40 -35.41 4.10
N ALA A 327 -14.65 -34.13 4.38
CA ALA A 327 -15.97 -33.55 4.14
C ALA A 327 -16.23 -33.26 2.66
N GLU A 328 -17.46 -33.47 2.24
CA GLU A 328 -17.94 -33.10 0.90
C GLU A 328 -18.15 -31.58 0.84
N GLU A 329 -18.08 -30.96 -0.36
CA GLU A 329 -18.14 -29.50 -0.53
C GLU A 329 -19.42 -28.85 0.07
N GLU A 330 -20.52 -29.60 0.12
CA GLU A 330 -21.81 -29.17 0.65
C GLU A 330 -21.86 -29.12 2.19
N GLU A 331 -20.90 -29.73 2.87
CA GLU A 331 -20.80 -29.81 4.35
C GLU A 331 -19.97 -28.65 4.94
N TRP A 332 -19.38 -27.81 4.10
CA TRP A 332 -18.51 -26.73 4.54
C TRP A 332 -19.30 -25.51 4.98
N VAL A 333 -19.09 -25.08 6.22
CA VAL A 333 -19.48 -23.75 6.66
C VAL A 333 -18.49 -22.76 6.06
N ARG A 334 -18.98 -21.88 5.18
CA ARG A 334 -18.18 -20.86 4.50
C ARG A 334 -18.11 -19.58 5.35
N ARG A 335 -16.92 -19.00 5.39
CA ARG A 335 -16.61 -17.70 5.99
C ARG A 335 -15.85 -16.87 4.98
N GLN A 336 -16.22 -15.59 4.83
CA GLN A 336 -15.43 -14.68 3.99
C GLN A 336 -14.00 -14.59 4.53
N ALA A 337 -13.04 -14.49 3.62
CA ALA A 337 -11.63 -14.49 3.93
C ALA A 337 -10.85 -13.60 2.95
N ILE A 338 -9.66 -13.19 3.38
CA ILE A 338 -8.69 -12.49 2.54
C ILE A 338 -7.36 -13.19 2.71
N LEU A 339 -6.69 -13.42 1.59
CA LEU A 339 -5.34 -13.96 1.53
C LEU A 339 -4.43 -12.93 0.87
N SER A 340 -3.29 -12.67 1.48
CA SER A 340 -2.29 -11.75 0.92
C SER A 340 -0.89 -12.32 1.15
N TYR A 341 -0.06 -12.39 0.11
CA TYR A 341 1.33 -12.79 0.25
C TYR A 341 2.27 -11.67 -0.16
N ASN A 342 3.51 -11.72 0.35
CA ASN A 342 4.63 -10.91 -0.11
C ASN A 342 5.86 -11.83 -0.38
N THR A 343 6.36 -11.83 -1.62
CA THR A 343 7.47 -12.68 -2.08
C THR A 343 8.84 -12.18 -1.69
N ASP A 344 9.01 -10.87 -1.41
CA ASP A 344 10.28 -10.33 -0.89
C ASP A 344 10.49 -10.75 0.57
N LEU A 345 9.40 -10.77 1.34
CA LEU A 345 9.41 -11.13 2.76
C LEU A 345 9.22 -12.63 3.01
N LEU A 346 8.76 -13.38 1.99
CA LEU A 346 8.42 -14.81 2.07
C LEU A 346 7.38 -15.14 3.16
N VAL A 347 6.43 -14.22 3.36
CA VAL A 347 5.31 -14.37 4.30
C VAL A 347 3.98 -14.20 3.59
N TYR A 348 2.96 -14.83 4.14
CA TYR A 348 1.57 -14.51 3.81
C TYR A 348 0.78 -14.20 5.07
N VAL A 349 -0.23 -13.36 4.93
CA VAL A 349 -1.27 -13.08 5.91
C VAL A 349 -2.57 -13.72 5.41
N ALA A 350 -3.30 -14.32 6.35
CA ALA A 350 -4.60 -14.91 6.13
C ALA A 350 -5.57 -14.33 7.15
N ILE A 351 -6.65 -13.76 6.63
CA ILE A 351 -7.68 -13.04 7.38
C ILE A 351 -8.99 -13.82 7.21
N ALA A 352 -9.61 -14.24 8.30
CA ALA A 352 -10.91 -14.88 8.30
C ALA A 352 -11.91 -14.02 9.07
N PHE A 353 -13.09 -13.79 8.48
CA PHE A 353 -14.17 -13.07 9.13
C PHE A 353 -15.08 -14.02 9.93
N GLY A 354 -15.82 -13.44 10.88
CA GLY A 354 -16.74 -14.13 11.76
C GLY A 354 -17.97 -14.67 11.03
N GLU A 355 -18.98 -15.08 11.80
CA GLU A 355 -20.16 -15.73 11.24
C GLU A 355 -21.09 -14.79 10.47
N THR A 356 -21.00 -13.50 10.78
CA THR A 356 -21.81 -12.48 10.14
C THR A 356 -21.14 -12.09 8.84
N GLU A 357 -21.83 -12.35 7.73
CA GLU A 357 -21.38 -11.97 6.40
C GLU A 357 -21.33 -10.45 6.28
N ILE A 358 -20.21 -9.97 5.74
CA ILE A 358 -19.93 -8.57 5.51
C ILE A 358 -20.39 -8.25 4.08
N PRO A 359 -21.00 -7.07 3.83
CA PRO A 359 -21.36 -6.66 2.48
C PRO A 359 -20.17 -6.73 1.52
N GLU A 360 -20.42 -7.21 0.29
CA GLU A 360 -19.39 -7.41 -0.75
C GLU A 360 -18.48 -6.17 -0.94
N GLU A 361 -19.07 -4.99 -1.00
CA GLU A 361 -18.34 -3.72 -1.15
C GLU A 361 -17.38 -3.47 0.02
N GLN A 362 -17.82 -3.73 1.24
CA GLN A 362 -17.00 -3.60 2.44
C GLN A 362 -15.90 -4.68 2.49
N TRP A 363 -16.22 -5.92 2.11
CA TRP A 363 -15.23 -7.00 2.04
C TRP A 363 -14.12 -6.70 1.02
N GLN A 364 -14.49 -6.23 -0.17
CA GLN A 364 -13.52 -5.79 -1.18
C GLN A 364 -12.74 -4.56 -0.74
N ALA A 365 -13.37 -3.59 -0.07
CA ALA A 365 -12.69 -2.41 0.45
C ALA A 365 -11.62 -2.79 1.49
N ILE A 366 -11.94 -3.69 2.43
CA ILE A 366 -10.97 -4.21 3.39
C ILE A 366 -9.84 -4.93 2.65
N ALA A 367 -10.15 -5.82 1.70
CA ALA A 367 -9.15 -6.56 0.92
C ALA A 367 -8.19 -5.64 0.17
N LYS A 368 -8.70 -4.59 -0.47
CA LYS A 368 -7.91 -3.57 -1.19
C LYS A 368 -6.95 -2.79 -0.29
N SER A 369 -7.32 -2.61 0.99
CA SER A 369 -6.48 -1.88 1.94
C SER A 369 -5.29 -2.68 2.49
N VAL A 370 -5.25 -4.00 2.25
CA VAL A 370 -4.23 -4.89 2.84
C VAL A 370 -2.86 -4.62 2.22
N GLN A 371 -1.90 -4.27 3.08
CA GLN A 371 -0.49 -4.09 2.70
C GLN A 371 0.41 -4.84 3.67
N ILE A 372 1.44 -5.50 3.14
CA ILE A 372 2.46 -6.23 3.91
C ILE A 372 3.82 -5.61 3.62
N GLU A 373 4.47 -5.08 4.66
CA GLU A 373 5.67 -4.26 4.54
C GLU A 373 6.76 -4.69 5.54
N PRO A 374 8.05 -4.52 5.22
CA PRO A 374 9.12 -4.66 6.20
C PRO A 374 8.98 -3.59 7.30
N LEU A 375 9.48 -3.92 8.51
CA LEU A 375 9.57 -2.98 9.63
C LEU A 375 10.91 -2.25 9.72
#